data_AF-A0A158Q386-F1
#
_entry.id   AF-A0A158Q386-F1
#
_cell.length_a   1.000
_cell.length_b   1.000
_cell.length_c   1.000
_cell.angle_alpha   90.00
_cell.angle_beta   90.00
_cell.angle_gamma   90.00
#
_symmetry.space_group_name_H-M   'P 1'
#
loop_
_entity.id
_entity.type
_entity.pdbx_description
1 polymer ?
#
loop_
_entity_poly.entity_id
_entity_poly.type
_entity_poly.pdbx_seq_one_letter_code
_entity_poly.pdbx_strand_id
1 'polypeptide(L)'
;MCPTRRIVIGVVGACLADFRSSVVNMLSELDFGDFCFQSIMFFAAFTILIGGLLLLTIIITWICQCCKVVNTSVKSRKRVRQLSSLLFAISIFCFFFLGFCLFGNEFVNRGITSSIASANDIIQNFKLASAQCNRLNDTRIRMRDHMVLLRTIMQEEVRKHTAINKTAFNDVENWVNSSIERIETFNYDVDHIRNLLLGTIFIEKAKVYSNRIELERQVIQFSIFFEVNDGNFRWILCTILLSIMFVVLFAGIIGFCRRSKKGAIVFSGLGLTVFIVGWLLFSTVFPATVSLADFCADGGNFIRKHLSNDSVDILNFYRKCDPQSTYDNIPLPLKAENITVKLSAIQSLQRTIELTLKNIFNESFKAFFSFQIEDVLNYLDDDISRSLRGFGAFSSTVACYTYHYDFEIMKQGFCVDGIIGASILTLSLFFLGFFMFTLLLIVSKSWHLFARLPSDYIEVDEEDPFFPRTNDSTIPVDIYGTHVYNPRTRLANSFESTSNHIPPSTALLDSAGPSTPLWQRGIGDRTTTVSAGNAPPAVGSNRFFMMQRG
;
A
#
# COMPACT_ATOMS: atom_id res chain seq x y z
N MET A 1 -15.18 -23.71 -9.34
CA MET A 1 -14.67 -22.84 -8.26
C MET A 1 -13.38 -23.45 -7.77
N CYS A 2 -12.33 -22.65 -7.66
CA CYS A 2 -10.97 -23.16 -7.52
C CYS A 2 -10.63 -23.33 -6.04
N PRO A 3 -10.10 -24.48 -5.56
CA PRO A 3 -9.66 -24.60 -4.18
C PRO A 3 -8.38 -23.77 -3.97
N THR A 4 -8.52 -22.50 -3.56
CA THR A 4 -7.45 -21.51 -3.33
C THR A 4 -6.56 -21.92 -2.14
N ARG A 5 -5.72 -22.95 -2.32
CA ARG A 5 -5.32 -23.84 -1.21
C ARG A 5 -4.09 -23.49 -0.40
N ARG A 6 -3.18 -22.63 -0.86
CA ARG A 6 -1.94 -22.28 -0.10
C ARG A 6 -1.48 -20.83 -0.25
N ILE A 7 -2.22 -19.99 -0.97
CA ILE A 7 -1.62 -18.81 -1.64
C ILE A 7 -2.07 -17.45 -1.09
N VAL A 8 -3.24 -17.32 -0.48
CA VAL A 8 -3.86 -15.99 -0.22
C VAL A 8 -3.03 -15.08 0.67
N ILE A 9 -2.36 -15.64 1.69
CA ILE A 9 -1.49 -14.88 2.61
C ILE A 9 -0.10 -14.63 1.97
N GLY A 10 0.32 -15.48 1.03
CA GLY A 10 1.58 -15.34 0.29
C GLY A 10 1.52 -14.38 -0.91
N VAL A 11 0.44 -14.38 -1.70
CA VAL A 11 0.32 -13.58 -2.93
C VAL A 11 -0.16 -12.14 -2.69
N VAL A 12 -0.90 -11.89 -1.60
CA VAL A 12 -1.00 -10.52 -1.06
C VAL A 12 0.37 -10.04 -0.54
N GLY A 13 1.29 -10.95 -0.21
CA GLY A 13 2.71 -10.64 0.02
C GLY A 13 3.55 -10.43 -1.24
N ALA A 14 3.25 -11.15 -2.33
CA ALA A 14 4.12 -11.32 -3.49
C ALA A 14 3.94 -10.30 -4.62
N CYS A 15 3.80 -9.00 -4.31
CA CYS A 15 4.17 -7.97 -5.28
C CYS A 15 5.70 -7.89 -5.44
N LEU A 16 6.24 -8.89 -6.16
CA LEU A 16 7.60 -8.98 -6.72
C LEU A 16 8.79 -9.19 -5.75
N ALA A 17 8.90 -10.38 -5.13
CA ALA A 17 10.16 -11.10 -4.87
C ALA A 17 9.93 -12.56 -4.40
N ASP A 18 10.99 -13.38 -4.47
CA ASP A 18 11.23 -14.69 -3.79
C ASP A 18 10.48 -15.97 -4.25
N PHE A 19 11.19 -16.74 -5.09
CA PHE A 19 10.85 -17.93 -5.90
C PHE A 19 11.22 -19.38 -5.47
N ARG A 20 11.98 -19.64 -4.39
CA ARG A 20 12.61 -20.97 -4.18
C ARG A 20 12.82 -21.51 -2.74
N SER A 21 13.89 -21.21 -2.02
CA SER A 21 14.38 -21.89 -0.79
C SER A 21 13.35 -22.13 0.33
N SER A 22 12.77 -21.11 0.99
CA SER A 22 11.68 -21.35 1.97
C SER A 22 10.43 -21.93 1.31
N VAL A 23 10.25 -21.64 0.02
CA VAL A 23 9.25 -22.28 -0.80
C VAL A 23 9.58 -23.78 -0.97
N VAL A 24 10.82 -24.30 -0.95
CA VAL A 24 11.11 -25.75 -1.12
C VAL A 24 10.46 -26.59 -0.02
N ASN A 25 10.48 -26.15 1.24
CA ASN A 25 9.78 -26.88 2.30
C ASN A 25 8.26 -26.72 2.20
N MET A 26 7.78 -25.56 1.73
CA MET A 26 6.34 -25.37 1.52
C MET A 26 5.83 -26.06 0.25
N LEU A 27 6.66 -26.20 -0.80
CA LEU A 27 6.50 -26.85 -2.13
C LEU A 27 6.65 -28.36 -2.05
N SER A 28 7.45 -28.87 -1.11
CA SER A 28 7.44 -30.29 -0.77
C SER A 28 6.09 -30.73 -0.18
N GLU A 29 5.25 -29.79 0.26
CA GLU A 29 3.85 -30.03 0.61
C GLU A 29 2.84 -29.29 -0.32
N LEU A 30 3.29 -28.35 -1.17
CA LEU A 30 2.44 -27.61 -2.13
C LEU A 30 2.26 -28.55 -3.31
N ASP A 31 1.13 -29.24 -3.37
CA ASP A 31 0.81 -30.07 -4.51
C ASP A 31 0.78 -29.19 -5.77
N PHE A 32 1.82 -29.31 -6.60
CA PHE A 32 1.97 -28.56 -7.85
C PHE A 32 0.83 -28.86 -8.84
N GLY A 33 0.01 -29.89 -8.58
CA GLY A 33 -1.23 -30.19 -9.30
C GLY A 33 -2.44 -29.30 -8.94
N ASP A 34 -2.36 -28.41 -7.95
CA ASP A 34 -3.48 -27.51 -7.61
C ASP A 34 -3.76 -26.53 -8.77
N PHE A 35 -4.85 -26.77 -9.52
CA PHE A 35 -5.36 -26.00 -10.67
C PHE A 35 -5.31 -24.47 -10.52
N CYS A 36 -5.36 -23.96 -9.29
CA CYS A 36 -5.38 -22.54 -8.99
C CYS A 36 -4.00 -21.88 -9.11
N PHE A 37 -2.92 -22.59 -8.79
CA PHE A 37 -1.56 -22.10 -9.07
C PHE A 37 -1.35 -22.00 -10.59
N GLN A 38 -1.75 -23.04 -11.33
CA GLN A 38 -1.74 -23.04 -12.80
C GLN A 38 -2.57 -21.86 -13.37
N SER A 39 -3.72 -21.54 -12.77
CA SER A 39 -4.58 -20.43 -13.19
C SER A 39 -3.95 -19.05 -12.92
N ILE A 40 -3.36 -18.84 -11.73
CA ILE A 40 -2.63 -17.60 -11.39
C ILE A 40 -1.42 -17.42 -12.30
N MET A 41 -0.63 -18.48 -12.51
CA MET A 41 0.51 -18.47 -13.43
C MET A 41 0.09 -18.24 -14.88
N PHE A 42 -1.06 -18.77 -15.31
CA PHE A 42 -1.63 -18.49 -16.63
C PHE A 42 -1.99 -17.00 -16.78
N PHE A 43 -2.65 -16.38 -15.81
CA PHE A 43 -2.95 -14.95 -15.85
C PHE A 43 -1.69 -14.07 -15.84
N ALA A 44 -0.67 -14.43 -15.04
CA ALA A 44 0.63 -13.75 -15.05
C ALA A 44 1.33 -13.90 -16.43
N ALA A 45 1.46 -15.13 -16.94
CA ALA A 45 2.10 -15.39 -18.24
C ALA A 45 1.35 -14.69 -19.40
N PHE A 46 0.02 -14.68 -19.39
CA PHE A 46 -0.81 -14.01 -20.38
C PHE A 46 -0.60 -12.49 -20.38
N THR A 47 -0.56 -11.87 -19.20
CA THR A 47 -0.33 -10.42 -19.07
C THR A 47 1.12 -10.02 -19.40
N ILE A 48 2.11 -10.83 -19.05
CA ILE A 48 3.51 -10.68 -19.51
C ILE A 48 3.61 -10.78 -21.03
N LEU A 49 2.93 -11.76 -21.64
CA LEU A 49 2.95 -11.96 -23.09
C LEU A 49 2.37 -10.76 -23.83
N ILE A 50 1.23 -10.22 -23.36
CA ILE A 50 0.64 -8.99 -23.90
C ILE A 50 1.61 -7.81 -23.75
N GLY A 51 2.14 -7.59 -22.54
CA GLY A 51 3.13 -6.53 -22.28
C GLY A 51 4.37 -6.64 -23.19
N GLY A 52 4.86 -7.86 -23.41
CA GLY A 52 5.98 -8.18 -24.28
C GLY A 52 5.69 -7.90 -25.76
N LEU A 53 4.51 -8.25 -26.27
CA LEU A 53 4.10 -7.93 -27.65
C LEU A 53 3.95 -6.42 -27.86
N LEU A 54 3.39 -5.70 -26.89
CA LEU A 54 3.27 -4.23 -26.92
C LEU A 54 4.67 -3.58 -26.89
N LEU A 55 5.57 -4.06 -26.03
CA LEU A 55 6.97 -3.61 -25.94
C LEU A 55 7.72 -3.86 -27.26
N LEU A 56 7.60 -5.06 -27.82
CA LEU A 56 8.21 -5.41 -29.12
C LEU A 56 7.71 -4.49 -30.23
N THR A 57 6.42 -4.15 -30.23
CA THR A 57 5.82 -3.21 -31.19
C THR A 57 6.40 -1.80 -31.05
N ILE A 58 6.66 -1.33 -29.82
CA ILE A 58 7.35 -0.05 -29.60
C ILE A 58 8.80 -0.12 -30.08
N ILE A 59 9.55 -1.17 -29.73
CA ILE A 59 10.96 -1.33 -30.11
C ILE A 59 11.13 -1.41 -31.63
N ILE A 60 10.33 -2.23 -32.33
CA ILE A 60 10.34 -2.30 -33.80
C ILE A 60 10.02 -0.93 -34.39
N THR A 61 8.99 -0.24 -33.88
CA THR A 61 8.63 1.11 -34.32
C THR A 61 9.78 2.10 -34.14
N TRP A 62 10.50 2.02 -33.01
CA TRP A 62 11.64 2.88 -32.69
C TRP A 62 12.82 2.61 -33.63
N ILE A 63 13.22 1.34 -33.80
CA ILE A 63 14.31 0.92 -34.70
C ILE A 63 14.01 1.33 -36.15
N CYS A 64 12.81 1.02 -36.67
CA CYS A 64 12.43 1.38 -38.04
C CYS A 64 12.49 2.90 -38.30
N GLN A 65 12.25 3.74 -37.29
CA GLN A 65 12.32 5.20 -37.41
C GLN A 65 13.75 5.74 -37.22
N CYS A 66 14.62 5.03 -36.48
CA CYS A 66 16.05 5.31 -36.42
C CYS A 66 16.76 4.98 -37.75
N CYS A 67 16.38 3.90 -38.43
CA CYS A 67 16.95 3.52 -39.73
C CYS A 67 16.42 4.34 -40.91
N LYS A 68 15.32 5.08 -40.76
CA LYS A 68 14.70 5.82 -41.86
C LYS A 68 15.46 7.12 -42.16
N VAL A 69 16.06 7.20 -43.34
CA VAL A 69 16.68 8.43 -43.85
C VAL A 69 15.67 9.59 -43.84
N VAL A 70 16.04 10.69 -43.18
CA VAL A 70 15.14 11.82 -42.94
C VAL A 70 15.18 12.79 -44.12
N ASN A 71 14.19 12.68 -45.02
CA ASN A 71 13.93 13.74 -46.00
C ASN A 71 13.54 15.03 -45.24
N THR A 72 14.34 16.09 -45.40
CA THR A 72 14.17 17.41 -44.75
C THR A 72 13.03 18.24 -45.36
N SER A 73 12.14 17.63 -46.14
CA SER A 73 11.00 18.28 -46.80
C SER A 73 10.21 19.17 -45.83
N VAL A 74 10.00 20.43 -46.23
CA VAL A 74 9.46 21.54 -45.43
C VAL A 74 8.38 21.09 -44.43
N LYS A 75 8.77 21.04 -43.14
CA LYS A 75 7.91 20.54 -42.07
C LYS A 75 6.80 21.54 -41.77
N SER A 76 5.54 21.14 -41.99
CA SER A 76 4.39 22.00 -41.63
C SER A 76 4.34 22.26 -40.13
N ARG A 77 4.53 23.54 -39.74
CA ARG A 77 4.45 24.05 -38.36
C ARG A 77 3.12 23.64 -37.67
N LYS A 78 2.03 23.50 -38.44
CA LYS A 78 0.70 23.05 -37.97
C LYS A 78 0.73 21.59 -37.46
N ARG A 79 1.34 20.67 -38.22
CA ARG A 79 1.45 19.24 -37.85
C ARG A 79 2.21 19.06 -36.53
N VAL A 80 3.32 19.78 -36.35
CA VAL A 80 4.12 19.74 -35.10
C VAL A 80 3.33 20.27 -33.91
N ARG A 81 2.52 21.33 -34.09
CA ARG A 81 1.67 21.88 -33.02
C ARG A 81 0.56 20.91 -32.61
N GLN A 82 -0.12 20.27 -33.58
CA GLN A 82 -1.17 19.28 -33.33
C GLN A 82 -0.62 18.05 -32.60
N LEU A 83 0.50 17.49 -33.07
CA LEU A 83 1.21 16.39 -32.42
C LEU A 83 1.62 16.71 -30.97
N SER A 84 2.19 17.89 -30.74
CA SER A 84 2.57 18.36 -29.40
C SER A 84 1.36 18.48 -28.48
N SER A 85 0.20 18.90 -29.01
CA SER A 85 -1.06 18.98 -28.25
C SER A 85 -1.62 17.59 -27.93
N LEU A 86 -1.52 16.63 -28.86
CA LEU A 86 -1.96 15.26 -28.66
C LEU A 86 -1.13 14.53 -27.60
N LEU A 87 0.20 14.66 -27.65
CA LEU A 87 1.11 14.09 -26.64
C LEU A 87 0.85 14.67 -25.25
N PHE A 88 0.59 15.99 -25.16
CA PHE A 88 0.21 16.64 -23.91
C PHE A 88 -1.11 16.09 -23.35
N ALA A 89 -2.15 15.96 -24.20
CA ALA A 89 -3.45 15.40 -23.80
C ALA A 89 -3.34 13.94 -23.31
N ILE A 90 -2.61 13.09 -24.04
CA ILE A 90 -2.37 11.69 -23.62
C ILE A 90 -1.62 11.66 -22.28
N SER A 91 -0.61 12.52 -22.11
CA SER A 91 0.14 12.57 -20.85
C SER A 91 -0.72 13.01 -19.66
N ILE A 92 -1.73 13.86 -19.85
CA ILE A 92 -2.70 14.19 -18.79
C ILE A 92 -3.49 12.95 -18.36
N PHE A 93 -3.96 12.12 -19.30
CA PHE A 93 -4.60 10.84 -18.97
C PHE A 93 -3.64 9.91 -18.22
N CYS A 94 -2.36 9.87 -18.60
CA CYS A 94 -1.34 9.11 -17.86
C CYS A 94 -1.21 9.58 -16.40
N PHE A 95 -1.17 10.90 -16.16
CA PHE A 95 -1.13 11.45 -14.80
C PHE A 95 -2.39 11.15 -14.00
N PHE A 96 -3.56 11.22 -14.63
CA PHE A 96 -4.85 10.87 -14.03
C PHE A 96 -4.83 9.42 -13.54
N PHE A 97 -4.53 8.45 -14.41
CA PHE A 97 -4.51 7.03 -14.02
C PHE A 97 -3.38 6.69 -13.03
N LEU A 98 -2.21 7.35 -13.11
CA LEU A 98 -1.16 7.18 -12.11
C LEU A 98 -1.61 7.69 -10.73
N GLY A 99 -2.33 8.82 -10.66
CA GLY A 99 -2.97 9.29 -9.43
C GLY A 99 -3.94 8.26 -8.84
N PHE A 100 -4.77 7.61 -9.66
CA PHE A 100 -5.63 6.51 -9.21
C PHE A 100 -4.85 5.24 -8.81
N CYS A 101 -3.67 4.97 -9.39
CA CYS A 101 -2.79 3.89 -8.92
C CYS A 101 -2.28 4.18 -7.49
N LEU A 102 -1.82 5.41 -7.22
CA LEU A 102 -1.39 5.82 -5.88
C LEU A 102 -2.56 5.76 -4.87
N PHE A 103 -3.74 6.24 -5.25
CA PHE A 103 -4.95 6.15 -4.41
C PHE A 103 -5.36 4.69 -4.14
N GLY A 104 -5.40 3.84 -5.17
CA GLY A 104 -5.72 2.42 -5.02
C GLY A 104 -4.73 1.69 -4.12
N ASN A 105 -3.42 1.97 -4.25
CA ASN A 105 -2.39 1.41 -3.39
C ASN A 105 -2.58 1.79 -1.92
N GLU A 106 -2.87 3.06 -1.63
CA GLU A 106 -3.14 3.52 -0.27
C GLU A 106 -4.45 2.93 0.30
N PHE A 107 -5.48 2.78 -0.54
CA PHE A 107 -6.75 2.17 -0.12
C PHE A 107 -6.58 0.69 0.26
N VAL A 108 -5.80 -0.07 -0.52
CA VAL A 108 -5.38 -1.44 -0.18
C VAL A 108 -4.57 -1.48 1.10
N ASN A 109 -3.60 -0.56 1.24
CA ASN A 109 -2.75 -0.47 2.43
C ASN A 109 -3.58 -0.27 3.71
N ARG A 110 -4.52 0.68 3.69
CA ARG A 110 -5.41 0.97 4.82
C ARG A 110 -6.28 -0.24 5.19
N GLY A 111 -6.92 -0.88 4.22
CA GLY A 111 -7.79 -2.05 4.45
C GLY A 111 -7.04 -3.27 4.98
N ILE A 112 -5.83 -3.54 4.48
CA ILE A 112 -4.99 -4.62 5.00
C ILE A 112 -4.44 -4.27 6.39
N THR A 113 -4.07 -3.01 6.65
CA THR A 113 -3.52 -2.58 7.94
C THR A 113 -4.56 -2.69 9.06
N SER A 114 -5.81 -2.25 8.83
CA SER A 114 -6.89 -2.44 9.80
C SER A 114 -7.17 -3.93 10.05
N SER A 115 -7.15 -4.75 8.99
CA SER A 115 -7.34 -6.19 9.13
C SER A 115 -6.24 -6.87 9.93
N ILE A 116 -4.97 -6.51 9.71
CA ILE A 116 -3.82 -7.01 10.47
C ILE A 116 -3.88 -6.54 11.92
N ALA A 117 -4.32 -5.30 12.20
CA ALA A 117 -4.49 -4.80 13.56
C ALA A 117 -5.50 -5.67 14.33
N SER A 118 -6.74 -5.78 13.85
CA SER A 118 -7.77 -6.60 14.51
C SER A 118 -7.41 -8.08 14.58
N ALA A 119 -6.69 -8.63 13.59
CA ALA A 119 -6.16 -9.99 13.67
C ALA A 119 -5.13 -10.16 14.80
N ASN A 120 -4.28 -9.15 15.07
CA ASN A 120 -3.38 -9.17 16.22
C ASN A 120 -4.15 -9.09 17.54
N ASP A 121 -5.19 -8.26 17.61
CA ASP A 121 -6.02 -8.09 18.81
C ASP A 121 -6.74 -9.41 19.17
N ILE A 122 -7.33 -10.09 18.17
CA ILE A 122 -7.88 -11.45 18.31
C ILE A 122 -6.84 -12.45 18.85
N ILE A 123 -5.62 -12.45 18.29
CA ILE A 123 -4.54 -13.35 18.74
C ILE A 123 -4.11 -13.02 20.18
N GLN A 124 -4.02 -11.74 20.55
CA GLN A 124 -3.68 -11.32 21.91
C GLN A 124 -4.77 -11.71 22.91
N ASN A 125 -6.05 -11.52 22.56
CA ASN A 125 -7.20 -11.91 23.37
C ASN A 125 -7.27 -13.45 23.55
N PHE A 126 -7.01 -14.24 22.51
CA PHE A 126 -6.89 -15.70 22.66
C PHE A 126 -5.68 -16.13 23.51
N LYS A 127 -4.54 -15.42 23.44
CA LYS A 127 -3.40 -15.65 24.35
C LYS A 127 -3.74 -15.29 25.80
N LEU A 128 -4.52 -14.23 26.03
CA LEU A 128 -5.03 -13.87 27.36
C LEU A 128 -5.96 -14.95 27.91
N ALA A 129 -6.90 -15.44 27.09
CA ALA A 129 -7.81 -16.53 27.44
C ALA A 129 -7.05 -17.83 27.79
N SER A 130 -6.04 -18.20 26.99
CA SER A 130 -5.18 -19.36 27.26
C SER A 130 -4.39 -19.20 28.58
N ALA A 131 -3.91 -17.99 28.88
CA ALA A 131 -3.25 -17.70 30.15
C ALA A 131 -4.20 -17.80 31.36
N GLN A 132 -5.49 -17.44 31.19
CA GLN A 132 -6.52 -17.65 32.21
C GLN A 132 -6.83 -19.14 32.41
N CYS A 133 -6.89 -19.95 31.34
CA CYS A 133 -7.00 -21.41 31.46
C CYS A 133 -5.84 -22.02 32.27
N ASN A 134 -4.61 -21.55 32.07
CA ASN A 134 -3.47 -22.01 32.87
C ASN A 134 -3.64 -21.64 34.36
N ARG A 135 -4.08 -20.41 34.68
CA ARG A 135 -4.37 -19.99 36.07
C ARG A 135 -5.47 -20.84 36.73
N LEU A 136 -6.47 -21.28 35.96
CA LEU A 136 -7.52 -22.21 36.43
C LEU A 136 -6.97 -23.63 36.71
N ASN A 137 -5.98 -24.08 35.94
CA ASN A 137 -5.28 -25.33 36.28
C ASN A 137 -4.41 -25.16 37.54
N ASP A 138 -3.78 -24.00 37.74
CA ASP A 138 -3.01 -23.73 38.96
C ASP A 138 -3.90 -23.69 40.22
N THR A 139 -5.11 -23.11 40.15
CA THR A 139 -6.09 -23.16 41.26
C THR A 139 -6.59 -24.59 41.49
N ARG A 140 -6.83 -25.37 40.42
CA ARG A 140 -7.20 -26.79 40.50
C ARG A 140 -6.13 -27.65 41.18
N ILE A 141 -4.85 -27.43 40.89
CA ILE A 141 -3.75 -28.15 41.56
C ILE A 141 -3.80 -27.90 43.08
N ARG A 142 -3.83 -26.63 43.51
CA ARG A 142 -3.90 -26.32 44.95
C ARG A 142 -5.17 -26.86 45.61
N MET A 143 -6.32 -26.73 44.97
CA MET A 143 -7.58 -27.29 45.47
C MET A 143 -7.50 -28.81 45.67
N ARG A 144 -6.85 -29.53 44.74
CA ARG A 144 -6.58 -30.96 44.91
C ARG A 144 -5.67 -31.21 46.11
N ASP A 145 -4.55 -30.50 46.21
CA ASP A 145 -3.54 -30.73 47.23
C ASP A 145 -4.09 -30.45 48.63
N HIS A 146 -4.88 -29.38 48.79
CA HIS A 146 -5.65 -29.10 50.01
C HIS A 146 -6.70 -30.20 50.32
N MET A 147 -7.35 -30.78 49.31
CA MET A 147 -8.33 -31.86 49.51
C MET A 147 -7.66 -33.20 49.89
N VAL A 148 -6.47 -33.48 49.36
CA VAL A 148 -5.62 -34.62 49.78
C VAL A 148 -5.06 -34.39 51.19
N LEU A 149 -4.68 -33.16 51.54
CA LEU A 149 -4.27 -32.78 52.89
C LEU A 149 -5.41 -32.99 53.89
N LEU A 150 -6.62 -32.53 53.57
CA LEU A 150 -7.82 -32.75 54.40
C LEU A 150 -8.05 -34.25 54.67
N ARG A 151 -8.00 -35.09 53.62
CA ARG A 151 -8.10 -36.55 53.76
C ARG A 151 -7.03 -37.13 54.68
N THR A 152 -5.79 -36.64 54.56
CA THR A 152 -4.65 -37.14 55.35
C THR A 152 -4.79 -36.78 56.83
N ILE A 153 -5.20 -35.54 57.14
CA ILE A 153 -5.48 -35.08 58.51
C ILE A 153 -6.63 -35.88 59.12
N MET A 154 -7.73 -36.08 58.37
CA MET A 154 -8.87 -36.89 58.77
C MET A 154 -8.49 -38.33 59.13
N GLN A 155 -7.71 -39.01 58.29
CA GLN A 155 -7.31 -40.41 58.48
C GLN A 155 -6.39 -40.58 59.70
N GLU A 156 -5.42 -39.70 59.91
CA GLU A 156 -4.51 -39.76 61.07
C GLU A 156 -5.24 -39.52 62.41
N GLU A 157 -6.32 -38.74 62.40
CA GLU A 157 -7.05 -38.39 63.61
C GLU A 157 -8.14 -39.40 63.99
N VAL A 158 -8.71 -40.12 63.01
CA VAL A 158 -9.45 -41.36 63.27
C VAL A 158 -8.56 -42.46 63.83
N ARG A 159 -7.29 -42.55 63.39
CA ARG A 159 -6.33 -43.52 63.92
C ARG A 159 -6.02 -43.28 65.41
N LYS A 160 -6.06 -42.02 65.86
CA LYS A 160 -5.85 -41.62 67.26
C LYS A 160 -7.07 -41.85 68.16
N HIS A 161 -8.29 -41.78 67.61
CA HIS A 161 -9.51 -41.64 68.42
C HIS A 161 -10.57 -42.71 68.11
N THR A 162 -10.69 -43.70 69.00
CA THR A 162 -11.56 -44.87 68.82
C THR A 162 -13.07 -44.61 68.98
N ALA A 163 -13.46 -43.44 69.50
CA ALA A 163 -14.85 -43.11 69.85
C ALA A 163 -15.65 -42.40 68.73
N ILE A 164 -15.11 -42.32 67.52
CA ILE A 164 -15.72 -41.59 66.39
C ILE A 164 -16.84 -42.42 65.73
N ASN A 165 -17.91 -41.74 65.28
CA ASN A 165 -18.98 -42.34 64.48
C ASN A 165 -18.44 -42.81 63.11
N LYS A 166 -18.09 -44.10 63.03
CA LYS A 166 -17.45 -44.71 61.86
C LYS A 166 -18.25 -44.57 60.56
N THR A 167 -19.58 -44.63 60.63
CA THR A 167 -20.44 -44.50 59.44
C THR A 167 -20.34 -43.09 58.86
N ALA A 168 -20.57 -42.07 59.70
CA ALA A 168 -20.48 -40.68 59.26
C ALA A 168 -19.07 -40.31 58.76
N PHE A 169 -18.01 -40.84 59.39
CA PHE A 169 -16.65 -40.64 58.89
C PHE A 169 -16.43 -41.24 57.49
N ASN A 170 -16.87 -42.47 57.28
CA ASN A 170 -16.79 -43.15 55.98
C ASN A 170 -17.57 -42.40 54.88
N ASP A 171 -18.71 -41.81 55.21
CA ASP A 171 -19.47 -40.97 54.28
C ASP A 171 -18.69 -39.70 53.88
N VAL A 172 -18.06 -39.01 54.84
CA VAL A 172 -17.20 -37.85 54.55
C VAL A 172 -15.96 -38.26 53.74
N GLU A 173 -15.33 -39.39 54.04
CA GLU A 173 -14.20 -39.91 53.25
C GLU A 173 -14.60 -40.20 51.79
N ASN A 174 -15.78 -40.78 51.57
CA ASN A 174 -16.34 -41.00 50.23
C ASN A 174 -16.62 -39.67 49.50
N TRP A 175 -17.15 -38.66 50.19
CA TRP A 175 -17.35 -37.33 49.61
C TRP A 175 -16.03 -36.63 49.29
N VAL A 176 -15.00 -36.75 50.14
CA VAL A 176 -13.66 -36.21 49.90
C VAL A 176 -13.02 -36.87 48.68
N ASN A 177 -13.09 -38.20 48.56
CA ASN A 177 -12.59 -38.92 47.39
C ASN A 177 -13.37 -38.52 46.11
N SER A 178 -14.70 -38.45 46.15
CA SER A 178 -15.51 -37.95 45.02
C SER A 178 -15.19 -36.50 44.64
N SER A 179 -14.82 -35.66 45.62
CA SER A 179 -14.39 -34.28 45.36
C SER A 179 -13.05 -34.25 44.63
N ILE A 180 -12.08 -35.08 45.03
CA ILE A 180 -10.78 -35.22 44.34
C ILE A 180 -10.99 -35.68 42.88
N GLU A 181 -11.87 -36.66 42.63
CA GLU A 181 -12.24 -37.10 41.28
C GLU A 181 -12.92 -35.99 40.45
N ARG A 182 -13.79 -35.18 41.07
CA ARG A 182 -14.41 -34.01 40.41
C ARG A 182 -13.37 -32.94 40.05
N ILE A 183 -12.38 -32.71 40.92
CA ILE A 183 -11.26 -31.79 40.70
C ILE A 183 -10.28 -32.32 39.62
N GLU A 184 -10.15 -33.65 39.47
CA GLU A 184 -9.44 -34.26 38.33
C GLU A 184 -10.21 -34.09 37.02
N THR A 185 -11.50 -34.45 37.00
CA THR A 185 -12.31 -34.43 35.78
C THR A 185 -12.62 -33.03 35.26
N PHE A 186 -12.46 -31.99 36.09
CA PHE A 186 -12.43 -30.58 35.67
C PHE A 186 -11.27 -30.27 34.71
N ASN A 187 -10.10 -30.92 34.87
CA ASN A 187 -8.92 -30.63 34.06
C ASN A 187 -9.13 -30.88 32.56
N TYR A 188 -9.88 -31.93 32.20
CA TYR A 188 -10.12 -32.28 30.79
C TYR A 188 -10.89 -31.20 30.03
N ASP A 189 -11.84 -30.51 30.67
CA ASP A 189 -12.59 -29.42 30.03
C ASP A 189 -11.68 -28.19 29.82
N VAL A 190 -10.86 -27.85 30.83
CA VAL A 190 -9.92 -26.73 30.75
C VAL A 190 -8.85 -26.98 29.69
N ASP A 191 -8.28 -28.18 29.60
CA ASP A 191 -7.30 -28.51 28.56
C ASP A 191 -7.95 -28.63 27.16
N HIS A 192 -9.19 -29.12 27.05
CA HIS A 192 -9.94 -29.09 25.78
C HIS A 192 -10.12 -27.66 25.26
N ILE A 193 -10.61 -26.74 26.10
CA ILE A 193 -10.70 -25.31 25.78
C ILE A 193 -9.32 -24.75 25.42
N ARG A 194 -8.28 -25.05 26.21
CA ARG A 194 -6.93 -24.56 25.94
C ARG A 194 -6.42 -25.04 24.58
N ASN A 195 -6.66 -26.30 24.22
CA ASN A 195 -6.24 -26.86 22.94
C ASN A 195 -7.04 -26.28 21.76
N LEU A 196 -8.32 -25.94 21.94
CA LEU A 196 -9.11 -25.20 20.94
C LEU A 196 -8.58 -23.78 20.72
N LEU A 197 -8.28 -23.06 21.81
CA LEU A 197 -7.70 -21.71 21.77
C LEU A 197 -6.29 -21.73 21.15
N LEU A 198 -5.42 -22.64 21.58
CA LEU A 198 -4.08 -22.84 21.01
C LEU A 198 -4.15 -23.34 19.56
N GLY A 199 -5.21 -24.02 19.13
CA GLY A 199 -5.45 -24.36 17.73
C GLY A 199 -5.50 -23.11 16.81
N THR A 200 -5.94 -21.96 17.35
CA THR A 200 -5.94 -20.68 16.61
C THR A 200 -4.54 -20.09 16.37
N ILE A 201 -3.48 -20.65 16.99
CA ILE A 201 -2.07 -20.34 16.66
C ILE A 201 -1.74 -20.68 15.20
N PHE A 202 -2.60 -21.37 14.45
CA PHE A 202 -2.54 -21.38 12.98
C PHE A 202 -2.48 -19.96 12.37
N ILE A 203 -3.17 -18.98 12.96
CA ILE A 203 -3.11 -17.57 12.55
C ILE A 203 -1.74 -16.96 12.89
N GLU A 204 -1.12 -17.35 14.01
CA GLU A 204 0.26 -16.98 14.31
C GLU A 204 1.27 -17.63 13.36
N LYS A 205 1.06 -18.89 12.93
CA LYS A 205 1.86 -19.48 11.84
C LYS A 205 1.71 -18.68 10.54
N ALA A 206 0.50 -18.24 10.19
CA ALA A 206 0.28 -17.36 9.04
C ALA A 206 1.03 -16.01 9.18
N LYS A 207 1.06 -15.41 10.37
CA LYS A 207 1.88 -14.22 10.66
C LYS A 207 3.39 -14.50 10.56
N VAL A 208 3.85 -15.65 11.07
CA VAL A 208 5.25 -16.08 10.94
C VAL A 208 5.62 -16.29 9.46
N TYR A 209 4.72 -16.85 8.64
CA TYR A 209 4.93 -16.91 7.18
C TYR A 209 4.95 -15.53 6.52
N SER A 210 4.15 -14.56 7.00
CA SER A 210 4.24 -13.17 6.53
C SER A 210 5.57 -12.48 6.92
N ASN A 211 6.20 -12.89 8.02
CA ASN A 211 7.42 -12.27 8.55
C ASN A 211 8.73 -13.01 8.18
N ARG A 212 8.67 -14.26 7.69
CA ARG A 212 9.87 -15.10 7.43
C ARG A 212 10.30 -15.18 5.95
N ILE A 213 9.80 -14.28 5.11
CA ILE A 213 10.19 -14.18 3.68
C ILE A 213 11.48 -13.33 3.56
N GLU A 214 12.54 -13.75 4.26
CA GLU A 214 13.87 -13.10 4.26
C GLU A 214 14.98 -14.03 3.73
N LEU A 215 14.63 -15.19 3.17
CA LEU A 215 15.58 -16.29 2.90
C LEU A 215 15.54 -16.85 1.48
N GLU A 216 15.29 -16.02 0.46
CA GLU A 216 15.36 -16.44 -0.95
C GLU A 216 16.33 -15.61 -1.81
N ARG A 217 17.61 -15.78 -1.48
CA ARG A 217 18.79 -15.27 -2.18
C ARG A 217 18.88 -15.71 -3.66
N GLN A 218 18.08 -15.09 -4.53
CA GLN A 218 18.40 -14.87 -5.95
C GLN A 218 17.50 -13.85 -6.67
N VAL A 219 16.22 -13.70 -6.28
CA VAL A 219 15.36 -12.65 -6.88
C VAL A 219 15.73 -11.26 -6.34
N ILE A 220 16.22 -11.22 -5.10
CA ILE A 220 16.65 -10.01 -4.39
C ILE A 220 17.85 -9.28 -5.04
N GLN A 221 18.51 -9.82 -6.07
CA GLN A 221 19.59 -9.11 -6.79
C GLN A 221 19.09 -7.80 -7.44
N PHE A 222 17.79 -7.66 -7.71
CA PHE A 222 17.19 -6.39 -8.17
C PHE A 222 16.66 -5.50 -7.03
N SER A 223 16.38 -6.07 -5.85
CA SER A 223 15.89 -5.33 -4.67
C SER A 223 17.02 -4.83 -3.77
N ILE A 224 18.21 -5.47 -3.76
CA ILE A 224 19.43 -5.02 -3.03
C ILE A 224 20.13 -3.88 -3.79
N PHE A 225 19.38 -2.83 -4.09
CA PHE A 225 19.93 -1.47 -4.11
C PHE A 225 19.29 -0.59 -3.02
N PHE A 226 18.23 -1.05 -2.35
CA PHE A 226 17.55 -0.30 -1.29
C PHE A 226 17.22 -1.20 -0.09
N GLU A 227 18.23 -1.39 0.75
CA GLU A 227 18.23 -2.21 1.96
C GLU A 227 17.60 -1.47 3.15
N VAL A 228 16.35 -1.80 3.50
CA VAL A 228 15.74 -1.47 4.80
C VAL A 228 14.74 -2.60 5.16
N ASN A 229 14.65 -2.96 6.45
CA ASN A 229 13.91 -4.12 6.97
C ASN A 229 12.56 -3.73 7.64
N ASP A 230 11.68 -4.72 7.86
CA ASP A 230 10.29 -4.69 8.42
C ASP A 230 9.10 -4.65 7.45
N GLY A 231 8.04 -5.41 7.79
CA GLY A 231 6.89 -5.76 6.92
C GLY A 231 6.02 -4.62 6.35
N ASN A 232 6.41 -3.36 6.54
CA ASN A 232 5.83 -2.19 5.90
C ASN A 232 6.28 -1.99 4.43
N PHE A 233 7.29 -2.72 3.95
CA PHE A 233 7.88 -2.44 2.62
C PHE A 233 6.95 -2.62 1.41
N ARG A 234 5.91 -3.46 1.49
CA ARG A 234 5.09 -3.79 0.31
C ARG A 234 4.42 -2.59 -0.35
N TRP A 235 3.79 -1.72 0.44
CA TRP A 235 3.12 -0.52 -0.08
C TRP A 235 4.12 0.58 -0.43
N ILE A 236 5.22 0.68 0.32
CA ILE A 236 6.32 1.63 0.08
C ILE A 236 6.97 1.39 -1.28
N LEU A 237 7.29 0.14 -1.63
CA LEU A 237 7.89 -0.21 -2.92
C LEU A 237 6.98 0.18 -4.09
N CYS A 238 5.69 -0.14 -4.01
CA CYS A 238 4.70 0.26 -5.02
C CYS A 238 4.63 1.79 -5.17
N THR A 239 4.57 2.52 -4.04
CA THR A 239 4.58 3.99 -4.02
C THR A 239 5.86 4.58 -4.61
N ILE A 240 7.05 4.03 -4.30
CA ILE A 240 8.33 4.48 -4.86
C ILE A 240 8.35 4.26 -6.38
N LEU A 241 7.98 3.07 -6.86
CA LEU A 241 7.94 2.77 -8.29
C LEU A 241 6.97 3.70 -9.03
N LEU A 242 5.75 3.87 -8.53
CA LEU A 242 4.77 4.82 -9.08
C LEU A 242 5.26 6.28 -9.05
N SER A 243 6.01 6.67 -8.01
CA SER A 243 6.63 8.01 -7.92
C SER A 243 7.74 8.21 -8.97
N ILE A 244 8.58 7.20 -9.21
CA ILE A 244 9.57 7.22 -10.31
C ILE A 244 8.85 7.36 -11.66
N MET A 245 7.75 6.62 -11.88
CA MET A 245 6.93 6.78 -13.08
C MET A 245 6.39 8.22 -13.23
N PHE A 246 5.91 8.84 -12.14
CA PHE A 246 5.43 10.22 -12.12
C PHE A 246 6.52 11.22 -12.54
N VAL A 247 7.73 11.10 -11.99
CA VAL A 247 8.88 11.97 -12.32
C VAL A 247 9.29 11.84 -13.78
N VAL A 248 9.35 10.62 -14.33
CA VAL A 248 9.69 10.38 -15.75
C VAL A 248 8.63 10.99 -16.67
N LEU A 249 7.34 10.88 -16.33
CA LEU A 249 6.26 11.50 -17.10
C LEU A 249 6.28 13.02 -17.03
N PHE A 250 6.69 13.59 -15.90
CA PHE A 250 6.79 15.04 -15.72
C PHE A 250 7.91 15.62 -16.57
N ALA A 251 9.08 14.95 -16.57
CA ALA A 251 10.16 15.25 -17.50
C ALA A 251 9.72 15.11 -18.99
N GLY A 252 8.87 14.12 -19.29
CA GLY A 252 8.23 13.93 -20.59
C GLY A 252 7.42 15.14 -21.05
N ILE A 253 6.46 15.60 -20.23
CA ILE A 253 5.66 16.81 -20.53
C ILE A 253 6.58 18.02 -20.79
N ILE A 254 7.58 18.26 -19.94
CA ILE A 254 8.51 19.37 -20.13
C ILE A 254 9.26 19.24 -21.46
N GLY A 255 9.68 18.02 -21.83
CA GLY A 255 10.31 17.71 -23.12
C GLY A 255 9.41 18.06 -24.32
N PHE A 256 8.13 17.69 -24.26
CA PHE A 256 7.15 17.95 -25.33
C PHE A 256 6.79 19.44 -25.42
N CYS A 257 6.49 20.10 -24.30
CA CYS A 257 6.17 21.53 -24.24
C CYS A 257 7.32 22.39 -24.76
N ARG A 258 8.58 22.05 -24.42
CA ARG A 258 9.78 22.73 -24.95
C ARG A 258 10.16 22.31 -26.37
N ARG A 259 9.45 21.34 -26.97
CA ARG A 259 9.73 20.73 -28.29
C ARG A 259 11.20 20.33 -28.46
N SER A 260 11.79 19.78 -27.40
CA SER A 260 13.23 19.49 -27.34
C SER A 260 13.54 18.13 -27.95
N LYS A 261 14.31 18.08 -29.05
CA LYS A 261 14.84 16.82 -29.61
C LYS A 261 15.55 15.97 -28.54
N LYS A 262 16.40 16.59 -27.71
CA LYS A 262 17.11 15.90 -26.62
C LYS A 262 16.13 15.33 -25.58
N GLY A 263 15.11 16.11 -25.21
CA GLY A 263 14.08 15.67 -24.26
C GLY A 263 13.25 14.49 -24.78
N ALA A 264 12.84 14.52 -26.04
CA ALA A 264 12.10 13.42 -26.66
C ALA A 264 12.90 12.11 -26.73
N ILE A 265 14.22 12.18 -26.99
CA ILE A 265 15.11 11.01 -27.01
C ILE A 265 15.26 10.42 -25.60
N VAL A 266 15.56 11.26 -24.59
CA VAL A 266 15.71 10.82 -23.20
C VAL A 266 14.42 10.20 -22.65
N PHE A 267 13.27 10.84 -22.92
CA PHE A 267 11.97 10.30 -22.54
C PHE A 267 11.65 8.98 -23.26
N SER A 268 12.05 8.82 -24.54
CA SER A 268 11.86 7.55 -25.25
C SER A 268 12.60 6.39 -24.57
N GLY A 269 13.79 6.63 -24.03
CA GLY A 269 14.56 5.63 -23.27
C GLY A 269 13.96 5.35 -21.88
N LEU A 270 13.82 6.40 -21.04
CA LEU A 270 13.30 6.25 -19.67
C LEU A 270 11.84 5.75 -19.64
N GLY A 271 11.05 6.17 -20.62
CA GLY A 271 9.66 5.75 -20.76
C GLY A 271 9.52 4.27 -21.12
N LEU A 272 10.45 3.67 -21.87
CA LEU A 272 10.50 2.21 -22.08
C LEU A 272 10.76 1.47 -20.77
N THR A 273 11.69 1.95 -19.93
CA THR A 273 11.96 1.37 -18.60
C THR A 273 10.71 1.44 -17.71
N VAL A 274 10.07 2.61 -17.66
CA VAL A 274 8.82 2.83 -16.91
C VAL A 274 7.66 1.98 -17.43
N PHE A 275 7.59 1.72 -18.74
CA PHE A 275 6.60 0.83 -19.34
C PHE A 275 6.78 -0.63 -18.93
N ILE A 276 8.03 -1.12 -18.87
CA ILE A 276 8.36 -2.46 -18.35
C ILE A 276 7.90 -2.57 -16.89
N VAL A 277 8.29 -1.62 -16.05
CA VAL A 277 7.89 -1.59 -14.62
C VAL A 277 6.37 -1.59 -14.48
N GLY A 278 5.65 -0.73 -15.23
CA GLY A 278 4.19 -0.67 -15.20
C GLY A 278 3.50 -1.98 -15.59
N TRP A 279 4.00 -2.68 -16.61
CA TRP A 279 3.44 -3.99 -17.00
C TRP A 279 3.81 -5.12 -16.05
N LEU A 280 5.00 -5.11 -15.42
CA LEU A 280 5.36 -6.06 -14.37
C LEU A 280 4.51 -5.87 -13.11
N LEU A 281 4.27 -4.61 -12.72
CA LEU A 281 3.33 -4.27 -11.64
C LEU A 281 1.92 -4.78 -11.99
N PHE A 282 1.39 -4.46 -13.17
CA PHE A 282 0.07 -4.97 -13.60
C PHE A 282 0.01 -6.51 -13.62
N SER A 283 1.02 -7.17 -14.18
CA SER A 283 1.11 -8.63 -14.24
C SER A 283 1.13 -9.31 -12.87
N THR A 284 1.52 -8.59 -11.82
CA THR A 284 1.59 -9.14 -10.46
C THR A 284 0.34 -8.77 -9.66
N VAL A 285 -0.12 -7.53 -9.77
CA VAL A 285 -1.33 -7.03 -9.10
C VAL A 285 -2.59 -7.69 -9.66
N PHE A 286 -2.71 -7.93 -10.98
CA PHE A 286 -3.93 -8.50 -11.56
C PHE A 286 -4.23 -9.93 -11.05
N PRO A 287 -3.31 -10.92 -11.09
CA PRO A 287 -3.56 -12.23 -10.51
C PRO A 287 -3.75 -12.18 -8.98
N ALA A 288 -3.06 -11.27 -8.28
CA ALA A 288 -3.24 -11.07 -6.85
C ALA A 288 -4.68 -10.62 -6.52
N THR A 289 -5.19 -9.60 -7.22
CA THR A 289 -6.58 -9.11 -7.10
C THR A 289 -7.61 -10.22 -7.38
N VAL A 290 -7.39 -11.03 -8.42
CA VAL A 290 -8.26 -12.18 -8.73
C VAL A 290 -8.23 -13.22 -7.60
N SER A 291 -7.06 -13.54 -7.06
CA SER A 291 -6.92 -14.51 -5.96
C SER A 291 -7.54 -14.02 -4.64
N LEU A 292 -7.45 -12.71 -4.36
CA LEU A 292 -8.10 -12.06 -3.22
C LEU A 292 -9.62 -12.10 -3.36
N ALA A 293 -10.15 -11.83 -4.57
CA ALA A 293 -11.58 -11.90 -4.85
C ALA A 293 -12.16 -13.31 -4.69
N ASP A 294 -11.48 -14.34 -5.20
CA ASP A 294 -11.89 -15.74 -5.05
C ASP A 294 -11.92 -16.16 -3.56
N PHE A 295 -10.91 -15.79 -2.79
CA PHE A 295 -10.89 -16.06 -1.35
C PHE A 295 -11.99 -15.33 -0.58
N CYS A 296 -12.31 -14.09 -0.92
CA CYS A 296 -13.39 -13.37 -0.25
C CYS A 296 -14.79 -13.87 -0.66
N ALA A 297 -14.90 -14.56 -1.81
CA ALA A 297 -16.13 -15.22 -2.24
C ALA A 297 -16.35 -16.58 -1.54
N ASP A 298 -15.35 -17.49 -1.49
CA ASP A 298 -15.52 -18.86 -0.95
C ASP A 298 -14.44 -19.32 0.06
N GLY A 299 -13.68 -18.40 0.66
CA GLY A 299 -12.61 -18.69 1.62
C GLY A 299 -13.06 -19.46 2.88
N GLY A 300 -14.36 -19.50 3.19
CA GLY A 300 -14.90 -20.34 4.27
C GLY A 300 -14.64 -21.83 4.04
N ASN A 301 -14.72 -22.30 2.79
CA ASN A 301 -14.38 -23.68 2.43
C ASN A 301 -12.89 -23.99 2.53
N PHE A 302 -12.03 -22.98 2.34
CA PHE A 302 -10.59 -23.09 2.57
C PHE A 302 -10.26 -23.21 4.07
N ILE A 303 -10.85 -22.37 4.91
CA ILE A 303 -10.61 -22.36 6.36
C ILE A 303 -11.00 -23.72 6.97
N ARG A 304 -12.17 -24.26 6.56
CA ARG A 304 -12.67 -25.56 7.01
C ARG A 304 -11.79 -26.77 6.66
N LYS A 305 -10.82 -26.63 5.74
CA LYS A 305 -9.87 -27.70 5.40
C LYS A 305 -8.58 -27.66 6.22
N HIS A 306 -8.34 -26.58 6.97
CA HIS A 306 -7.10 -26.35 7.73
C HIS A 306 -7.33 -26.24 9.24
N LEU A 307 -8.50 -25.76 9.66
CA LEU A 307 -8.93 -25.74 11.06
C LEU A 307 -9.76 -26.99 11.38
N SER A 308 -9.78 -27.39 12.65
CA SER A 308 -10.77 -28.38 13.12
C SER A 308 -12.19 -27.83 12.96
N ASN A 309 -13.19 -28.72 12.86
CA ASN A 309 -14.59 -28.31 12.78
C ASN A 309 -14.97 -27.39 13.96
N ASP A 310 -14.53 -27.74 15.18
CA ASP A 310 -14.75 -26.92 16.38
C ASP A 310 -14.17 -25.51 16.25
N SER A 311 -12.94 -25.36 15.74
CA SER A 311 -12.32 -24.04 15.50
C SER A 311 -13.02 -23.25 14.39
N VAL A 312 -13.57 -23.92 13.38
CA VAL A 312 -14.40 -23.29 12.33
C VAL A 312 -15.72 -22.78 12.90
N ASP A 313 -16.33 -23.53 13.81
CA ASP A 313 -17.59 -23.15 14.44
C ASP A 313 -17.41 -22.02 15.46
N ILE A 314 -16.29 -21.98 16.19
CA ILE A 314 -15.88 -20.81 17.00
C ILE A 314 -15.74 -19.55 16.12
N LEU A 315 -15.05 -19.65 14.98
CA LEU A 315 -14.90 -18.53 14.05
C LEU A 315 -16.24 -18.10 13.42
N ASN A 316 -17.11 -19.07 13.08
CA ASN A 316 -18.45 -18.80 12.57
C ASN A 316 -19.35 -18.12 13.61
N PHE A 317 -19.21 -18.50 14.88
CA PHE A 317 -19.92 -17.88 16.00
C PHE A 317 -19.53 -16.41 16.12
N TYR A 318 -18.25 -16.06 16.30
CA TYR A 318 -17.86 -14.65 16.50
C TYR A 318 -18.23 -13.76 15.31
N ARG A 319 -18.19 -14.29 14.08
CA ARG A 319 -18.63 -13.59 12.86
C ARG A 319 -20.14 -13.30 12.80
N LYS A 320 -20.99 -14.05 13.53
CA LYS A 320 -22.46 -13.99 13.43
C LYS A 320 -23.19 -13.64 14.73
N CYS A 321 -22.51 -13.72 15.87
CA CYS A 321 -23.11 -13.48 17.17
C CYS A 321 -23.50 -12.00 17.33
N ASP A 322 -24.57 -11.75 18.07
CA ASP A 322 -24.99 -10.39 18.45
C ASP A 322 -24.16 -9.95 19.68
N PRO A 323 -23.43 -8.82 19.65
CA PRO A 323 -22.50 -8.41 20.72
C PRO A 323 -23.19 -7.85 21.96
N GLN A 324 -24.18 -8.58 22.48
CA GLN A 324 -24.78 -8.30 23.79
C GLN A 324 -23.75 -8.48 24.91
N SER A 325 -23.81 -7.63 25.92
CA SER A 325 -22.93 -7.63 27.10
C SER A 325 -23.28 -8.71 28.13
N THR A 326 -23.59 -9.92 27.64
CA THR A 326 -23.91 -11.10 28.46
C THR A 326 -22.74 -12.08 28.49
N TYR A 327 -22.43 -12.61 29.68
CA TYR A 327 -21.28 -13.51 29.89
C TYR A 327 -21.54 -14.94 29.39
N ASP A 328 -22.80 -15.32 29.16
CA ASP A 328 -23.20 -16.63 28.64
C ASP A 328 -23.12 -16.73 27.10
N ASN A 329 -22.86 -15.62 26.40
CA ASN A 329 -22.79 -15.55 24.93
C ASN A 329 -21.42 -16.04 24.41
N ILE A 330 -21.14 -17.32 24.63
CA ILE A 330 -19.87 -18.02 24.37
C ILE A 330 -20.06 -19.06 23.24
N PRO A 331 -19.05 -19.34 22.39
CA PRO A 331 -19.15 -20.41 21.40
C PRO A 331 -19.45 -21.79 22.03
N LEU A 332 -20.48 -22.48 21.54
CA LEU A 332 -20.84 -23.85 21.96
C LEU A 332 -19.66 -24.84 21.99
N PRO A 333 -18.70 -24.84 21.03
CA PRO A 333 -17.58 -25.79 21.06
C PRO A 333 -16.69 -25.68 22.30
N LEU A 334 -16.65 -24.53 22.99
CA LEU A 334 -15.91 -24.40 24.25
C LEU A 334 -16.54 -25.18 25.41
N LYS A 335 -17.85 -25.48 25.36
CA LYS A 335 -18.60 -26.20 26.42
C LYS A 335 -18.35 -25.63 27.83
N ALA A 336 -18.19 -24.31 27.93
CA ALA A 336 -17.78 -23.62 29.15
C ALA A 336 -18.76 -23.85 30.33
N GLU A 337 -20.04 -24.10 30.04
CA GLU A 337 -21.07 -24.49 31.01
C GLU A 337 -20.67 -25.70 31.88
N ASN A 338 -19.96 -26.68 31.31
CA ASN A 338 -19.51 -27.88 32.04
C ASN A 338 -18.59 -27.51 33.21
N ILE A 339 -17.75 -26.48 33.03
CA ILE A 339 -16.81 -26.01 34.04
C ILE A 339 -17.59 -25.33 35.18
N THR A 340 -18.57 -24.48 34.87
CA THR A 340 -19.44 -23.84 35.86
C THR A 340 -20.20 -24.88 36.69
N VAL A 341 -20.75 -25.91 36.05
CA VAL A 341 -21.52 -26.99 36.70
C VAL A 341 -20.60 -27.86 37.57
N LYS A 342 -19.39 -28.20 37.12
CA LYS A 342 -18.41 -28.93 37.93
C LYS A 342 -17.96 -28.13 39.15
N LEU A 343 -17.66 -26.83 39.01
CA LEU A 343 -17.26 -25.97 40.13
C LEU A 343 -18.36 -25.81 41.17
N SER A 344 -19.62 -25.60 40.76
CA SER A 344 -20.73 -25.47 41.71
C SER A 344 -21.04 -26.78 42.44
N ALA A 345 -20.87 -27.94 41.78
CA ALA A 345 -20.98 -29.25 42.40
C ALA A 345 -19.85 -29.56 43.41
N ILE A 346 -18.62 -29.09 43.16
CA ILE A 346 -17.53 -29.18 44.14
C ILE A 346 -17.84 -28.29 45.36
N GLN A 347 -18.33 -27.07 45.13
CA GLN A 347 -18.67 -26.13 46.20
C GLN A 347 -19.83 -26.62 47.10
N SER A 348 -20.85 -27.26 46.53
CA SER A 348 -21.94 -27.84 47.34
C SER A 348 -21.44 -29.04 48.16
N LEU A 349 -20.60 -29.90 47.58
CA LEU A 349 -20.04 -31.06 48.26
C LEU A 349 -19.08 -30.67 49.40
N GLN A 350 -18.26 -29.64 49.22
CA GLN A 350 -17.41 -29.10 50.29
C GLN A 350 -18.23 -28.57 51.48
N ARG A 351 -19.34 -27.86 51.25
CA ARG A 351 -20.23 -27.43 52.34
C ARG A 351 -20.84 -28.61 53.09
N THR A 352 -21.20 -29.69 52.40
CA THR A 352 -21.68 -30.93 53.03
C THR A 352 -20.61 -31.58 53.89
N ILE A 353 -19.35 -31.61 53.42
CA ILE A 353 -18.19 -32.09 54.18
C ILE A 353 -17.99 -31.24 55.44
N GLU A 354 -17.94 -29.92 55.33
CA GLU A 354 -17.76 -28.99 56.46
C GLU A 354 -18.84 -29.18 57.54
N LEU A 355 -20.12 -29.16 57.16
CA LEU A 355 -21.24 -29.31 58.10
C LEU A 355 -21.23 -30.66 58.81
N THR A 356 -20.91 -31.74 58.08
CA THR A 356 -20.86 -33.09 58.66
C THR A 356 -19.66 -33.27 59.57
N LEU A 357 -18.51 -32.69 59.21
CA LEU A 357 -17.29 -32.73 60.01
C LEU A 357 -17.47 -31.96 61.32
N LYS A 358 -18.12 -30.78 61.29
CA LYS A 358 -18.56 -30.04 62.49
C LYS A 358 -19.52 -30.84 63.39
N ASN A 359 -20.34 -31.72 62.81
CA ASN A 359 -21.26 -32.59 63.57
C ASN A 359 -20.56 -33.83 64.17
N ILE A 360 -19.57 -34.42 63.46
CA ILE A 360 -18.78 -35.55 63.98
C ILE A 360 -17.92 -35.11 65.18
N PHE A 361 -17.35 -33.91 65.11
CA PHE A 361 -16.40 -33.38 66.10
C PHE A 361 -17.03 -32.29 66.97
N ASN A 362 -17.94 -32.73 67.85
CA ASN A 362 -18.66 -31.89 68.81
C ASN A 362 -17.72 -31.28 69.90
N GLU A 363 -18.23 -30.28 70.64
CA GLU A 363 -17.50 -29.37 71.57
C GLU A 363 -16.27 -29.96 72.30
N SER A 364 -16.40 -31.14 72.90
CA SER A 364 -15.35 -31.74 73.76
C SER A 364 -14.07 -32.14 73.03
N PHE A 365 -14.10 -32.28 71.70
CA PHE A 365 -12.97 -32.74 70.88
C PHE A 365 -12.30 -31.63 70.05
N LYS A 366 -12.78 -30.38 70.17
CA LYS A 366 -12.47 -29.30 69.23
C LYS A 366 -10.98 -28.93 69.12
N ALA A 367 -10.44 -28.24 70.13
CA ALA A 367 -9.53 -27.11 69.90
C ALA A 367 -8.39 -27.29 68.89
N PHE A 368 -7.57 -28.34 69.00
CA PHE A 368 -6.41 -28.53 68.12
C PHE A 368 -6.79 -29.10 66.74
N PHE A 369 -7.67 -30.10 66.73
CA PHE A 369 -8.10 -30.77 65.51
C PHE A 369 -9.04 -29.89 64.67
N SER A 370 -9.95 -29.16 65.32
CA SER A 370 -10.82 -28.20 64.64
C SER A 370 -10.02 -27.11 63.96
N PHE A 371 -8.96 -26.59 64.61
CA PHE A 371 -8.11 -25.54 64.04
C PHE A 371 -7.43 -25.98 62.73
N GLN A 372 -6.76 -27.14 62.71
CA GLN A 372 -6.07 -27.63 61.51
C GLN A 372 -7.03 -27.89 60.33
N ILE A 373 -8.23 -28.38 60.61
CA ILE A 373 -9.26 -28.62 59.59
C ILE A 373 -9.91 -27.33 59.12
N GLU A 374 -10.18 -26.39 60.04
CA GLU A 374 -10.75 -25.08 59.72
C GLU A 374 -9.81 -24.30 58.79
N ASP A 375 -8.50 -24.30 59.05
CA ASP A 375 -7.49 -23.75 58.14
C ASP A 375 -7.57 -24.38 56.73
N VAL A 376 -7.59 -25.71 56.62
CA VAL A 376 -7.65 -26.40 55.32
C VAL A 376 -8.98 -26.15 54.58
N LEU A 377 -10.10 -26.10 55.30
CA LEU A 377 -11.41 -25.75 54.73
C LEU A 377 -11.47 -24.28 54.27
N ASN A 378 -10.83 -23.36 55.00
CA ASN A 378 -10.69 -21.96 54.60
C ASN A 378 -9.83 -21.82 53.33
N TYR A 379 -8.71 -22.55 53.22
CA TYR A 379 -7.90 -22.58 52.00
C TYR A 379 -8.67 -23.17 50.81
N LEU A 380 -9.49 -24.20 51.04
CA LEU A 380 -10.35 -24.78 50.01
C LEU A 380 -11.44 -23.80 49.54
N ASP A 381 -12.12 -23.07 50.43
CA ASP A 381 -13.11 -22.05 50.03
C ASP A 381 -12.49 -20.88 49.25
N ASP A 382 -11.27 -20.46 49.61
CA ASP A 382 -10.51 -19.47 48.85
C ASP A 382 -10.12 -20.01 47.46
N ASP A 383 -9.61 -21.25 47.33
CA ASP A 383 -9.31 -21.83 46.02
C ASP A 383 -10.56 -22.06 45.14
N ILE A 384 -11.72 -22.39 45.72
CA ILE A 384 -13.00 -22.43 44.98
C ILE A 384 -13.40 -21.02 44.56
N SER A 385 -13.36 -20.04 45.47
CA SER A 385 -13.69 -18.65 45.19
C SER A 385 -12.79 -18.05 44.10
N ARG A 386 -11.49 -18.37 44.12
CA ARG A 386 -10.51 -18.02 43.08
C ARG A 386 -10.83 -18.72 41.76
N SER A 387 -11.23 -19.99 41.78
CA SER A 387 -11.59 -20.74 40.57
C SER A 387 -12.87 -20.20 39.91
N LEU A 388 -13.90 -19.88 40.71
CA LEU A 388 -15.14 -19.23 40.22
C LEU A 388 -14.87 -17.84 39.64
N ARG A 389 -14.09 -17.00 40.34
CA ARG A 389 -13.69 -15.67 39.83
C ARG A 389 -12.82 -15.76 38.58
N GLY A 390 -11.88 -16.70 38.55
CA GLY A 390 -11.02 -16.97 37.39
C GLY A 390 -11.83 -17.46 36.18
N PHE A 391 -12.84 -18.29 36.41
CA PHE A 391 -13.74 -18.75 35.36
C PHE A 391 -14.65 -17.63 34.85
N GLY A 392 -15.18 -16.78 35.73
CA GLY A 392 -15.94 -15.59 35.30
C GLY A 392 -15.10 -14.63 34.45
N ALA A 393 -13.84 -14.40 34.83
CA ALA A 393 -12.90 -13.61 34.03
C ALA A 393 -12.58 -14.27 32.67
N PHE A 394 -12.44 -15.60 32.65
CA PHE A 394 -12.28 -16.37 31.43
C PHE A 394 -13.51 -16.28 30.51
N SER A 395 -14.71 -16.54 31.04
CA SER A 395 -16.01 -16.42 30.34
C SER A 395 -16.16 -15.03 29.70
N SER A 396 -15.89 -13.98 30.47
CA SER A 396 -15.87 -12.60 29.98
C SER A 396 -14.84 -12.35 28.86
N THR A 397 -13.70 -13.03 28.89
CA THR A 397 -12.64 -12.90 27.86
C THR A 397 -12.95 -13.70 26.59
N VAL A 398 -13.81 -14.72 26.65
CA VAL A 398 -14.23 -15.52 25.47
C VAL A 398 -15.63 -15.17 24.94
N ALA A 399 -16.32 -14.22 25.56
CA ALA A 399 -17.66 -13.79 25.16
C ALA A 399 -17.68 -13.09 23.78
N CYS A 400 -18.82 -13.15 23.10
CA CYS A 400 -19.04 -12.58 21.77
C CYS A 400 -18.57 -11.12 21.63
N TYR A 401 -18.96 -10.24 22.57
CA TYR A 401 -18.71 -8.81 22.49
C TYR A 401 -17.21 -8.45 22.44
N THR A 402 -16.33 -9.34 22.94
CA THR A 402 -14.87 -9.14 22.95
C THR A 402 -14.22 -9.31 21.57
N TYR A 403 -14.81 -10.11 20.67
CA TYR A 403 -14.20 -10.42 19.37
C TYR A 403 -15.05 -10.03 18.16
N HIS A 404 -16.37 -9.84 18.33
CA HIS A 404 -17.28 -9.64 17.20
C HIS A 404 -16.83 -8.50 16.28
N TYR A 405 -16.51 -7.34 16.87
CA TYR A 405 -16.07 -6.15 16.14
C TYR A 405 -14.70 -6.33 15.49
N ASP A 406 -13.77 -7.03 16.14
CA ASP A 406 -12.45 -7.34 15.56
C ASP A 406 -12.59 -8.28 14.36
N PHE A 407 -13.45 -9.30 14.42
CA PHE A 407 -13.73 -10.17 13.28
C PHE A 407 -14.45 -9.44 12.15
N GLU A 408 -15.33 -8.49 12.47
CA GLU A 408 -15.99 -7.63 11.49
C GLU A 408 -14.97 -6.74 10.77
N ILE A 409 -14.13 -5.98 11.50
CA ILE A 409 -13.06 -5.16 10.91
C ILE A 409 -12.09 -6.02 10.11
N MET A 410 -11.65 -7.16 10.65
CA MET A 410 -10.72 -8.06 9.97
C MET A 410 -11.26 -8.51 8.61
N LYS A 411 -12.53 -8.90 8.54
CA LYS A 411 -13.22 -9.25 7.29
C LYS A 411 -13.40 -8.04 6.39
N GLN A 412 -13.88 -6.92 6.91
CA GLN A 412 -14.23 -5.72 6.15
C GLN A 412 -13.01 -5.09 5.50
N GLY A 413 -11.93 -4.90 6.26
CA GLY A 413 -10.67 -4.35 5.77
C GLY A 413 -10.02 -5.23 4.69
N PHE A 414 -9.99 -6.55 4.89
CA PHE A 414 -9.37 -7.47 3.93
C PHE A 414 -10.20 -7.64 2.66
N CYS A 415 -11.52 -7.85 2.79
CA CYS A 415 -12.37 -8.25 1.67
C CYS A 415 -13.19 -7.13 1.03
N VAL A 416 -13.62 -6.11 1.78
CA VAL A 416 -14.34 -4.99 1.18
C VAL A 416 -13.35 -3.91 0.77
N ASP A 417 -12.60 -3.36 1.72
CA ASP A 417 -11.65 -2.29 1.42
C ASP A 417 -10.50 -2.78 0.52
N GLY A 418 -9.92 -3.95 0.86
CA GLY A 418 -8.85 -4.57 0.08
C GLY A 418 -9.21 -4.83 -1.39
N ILE A 419 -10.41 -5.38 -1.68
CA ILE A 419 -10.85 -5.63 -3.06
C ILE A 419 -11.19 -4.34 -3.80
N ILE A 420 -11.83 -3.37 -3.14
CA ILE A 420 -12.13 -2.07 -3.76
C ILE A 420 -10.82 -1.37 -4.15
N GLY A 421 -9.85 -1.28 -3.25
CA GLY A 421 -8.54 -0.71 -3.56
C GLY A 421 -7.79 -1.47 -4.65
N ALA A 422 -7.77 -2.81 -4.59
CA ALA A 422 -7.03 -3.66 -5.51
C ALA A 422 -7.64 -3.64 -6.92
N SER A 423 -8.97 -3.57 -7.04
CA SER A 423 -9.66 -3.41 -8.33
C SER A 423 -9.41 -2.03 -8.95
N ILE A 424 -9.44 -0.94 -8.15
CA ILE A 424 -9.07 0.41 -8.61
C ILE A 424 -7.63 0.44 -9.12
N LEU A 425 -6.68 -0.13 -8.35
CA LEU A 425 -5.27 -0.22 -8.73
C LEU A 425 -5.08 -1.03 -10.02
N THR A 426 -5.72 -2.19 -10.13
CA THR A 426 -5.65 -3.08 -11.30
C THR A 426 -6.16 -2.40 -12.57
N LEU A 427 -7.36 -1.81 -12.52
CA LEU A 427 -7.96 -1.11 -13.65
C LEU A 427 -7.13 0.12 -14.05
N SER A 428 -6.62 0.86 -13.07
CA SER A 428 -5.81 2.05 -13.30
C SER A 428 -4.45 1.71 -13.92
N LEU A 429 -3.81 0.62 -13.47
CA LEU A 429 -2.57 0.11 -14.07
C LEU A 429 -2.78 -0.35 -15.52
N PHE A 430 -3.90 -1.01 -15.83
CA PHE A 430 -4.25 -1.40 -17.20
C PHE A 430 -4.38 -0.19 -18.13
N PHE A 431 -5.19 0.81 -17.74
CA PHE A 431 -5.35 2.05 -18.52
C PHE A 431 -4.05 2.85 -18.61
N LEU A 432 -3.29 2.95 -17.51
CA LEU A 432 -1.96 3.57 -17.51
C LEU A 432 -1.03 2.89 -18.53
N GLY A 433 -0.98 1.56 -18.55
CA GLY A 433 -0.22 0.79 -19.52
C GLY A 433 -0.66 1.04 -20.97
N PHE A 434 -1.97 1.12 -21.24
CA PHE A 434 -2.51 1.43 -22.56
C PHE A 434 -2.17 2.87 -23.03
N PHE A 435 -2.30 3.87 -22.16
CA PHE A 435 -1.93 5.24 -22.49
C PHE A 435 -0.41 5.41 -22.59
N MET A 436 0.40 4.72 -21.77
CA MET A 436 1.86 4.65 -21.92
C MET A 436 2.25 4.10 -23.29
N PHE A 437 1.68 2.95 -23.70
CA PHE A 437 1.94 2.34 -25.00
C PHE A 437 1.66 3.31 -26.14
N THR A 438 0.50 3.97 -26.09
CA THR A 438 0.08 4.95 -27.10
C THR A 438 1.04 6.15 -27.15
N LEU A 439 1.41 6.69 -25.99
CA LEU A 439 2.35 7.81 -25.84
C LEU A 439 3.73 7.44 -26.42
N LEU A 440 4.28 6.29 -26.03
CA LEU A 440 5.59 5.81 -26.48
C LEU A 440 5.62 5.48 -27.98
N LEU A 441 4.55 4.91 -28.54
CA LEU A 441 4.44 4.71 -29.98
C LEU A 441 4.47 6.03 -30.76
N ILE A 442 3.74 7.05 -30.29
CA ILE A 442 3.70 8.35 -30.95
C ILE A 442 5.09 9.01 -30.85
N VAL A 443 5.72 9.04 -29.68
CA VAL A 443 7.08 9.58 -29.50
C VAL A 443 8.10 8.85 -30.37
N SER A 444 8.06 7.51 -30.40
CA SER A 444 8.96 6.68 -31.22
C SER A 444 8.78 6.93 -32.72
N LYS A 445 7.57 7.28 -33.18
CA LYS A 445 7.32 7.73 -34.56
C LYS A 445 7.72 9.20 -34.79
N SER A 446 7.67 10.06 -33.77
CA SER A 446 7.66 11.51 -33.96
C SER A 446 8.88 12.25 -33.43
N TRP A 447 9.84 11.60 -32.78
CA TRP A 447 11.01 12.27 -32.17
C TRP A 447 11.82 13.13 -33.18
N HIS A 448 11.89 12.70 -34.44
CA HIS A 448 12.55 13.43 -35.54
C HIS A 448 11.83 14.74 -35.94
N LEU A 449 10.53 14.89 -35.63
CA LEU A 449 9.77 16.13 -35.87
C LEU A 449 10.12 17.23 -34.87
N PHE A 450 10.68 16.88 -33.70
CA PHE A 450 11.18 17.83 -32.68
C PHE A 450 12.64 18.28 -32.91
N ALA A 451 13.31 17.80 -33.96
CA ALA A 451 14.50 18.48 -34.45
C ALA A 451 14.09 19.93 -34.79
N ARG A 452 14.75 20.92 -34.16
CA ARG A 452 14.58 22.34 -34.52
C ARG A 452 14.61 22.41 -36.05
N LEU A 453 13.58 22.99 -36.65
CA LEU A 453 13.76 23.57 -37.98
C LEU A 453 14.97 24.49 -37.83
N PRO A 454 15.97 24.45 -38.74
CA PRO A 454 16.95 25.52 -38.79
C PRO A 454 16.20 26.83 -38.72
N SER A 455 16.66 27.77 -37.90
CA SER A 455 16.17 29.12 -38.05
C SER A 455 16.52 29.54 -39.47
N ASP A 456 15.53 29.89 -40.30
CA ASP A 456 15.73 30.50 -41.62
C ASP A 456 16.33 31.93 -41.51
N TYR A 457 17.00 32.23 -40.39
CA TYR A 457 18.21 33.05 -40.44
C TYR A 457 19.24 32.27 -41.25
N ILE A 458 19.17 32.47 -42.57
CA ILE A 458 20.40 32.57 -43.34
C ILE A 458 21.23 33.64 -42.61
N GLU A 459 22.45 33.29 -42.24
CA GLU A 459 23.41 34.32 -41.87
C GLU A 459 23.62 35.10 -43.16
N VAL A 460 23.26 36.38 -43.16
CA VAL A 460 23.36 37.22 -44.36
C VAL A 460 24.84 37.34 -44.63
N ASP A 461 25.25 36.90 -45.82
CA ASP A 461 26.64 36.97 -46.24
C ASP A 461 27.05 38.45 -46.32
N GLU A 462 28.04 38.87 -45.53
CA GLU A 462 28.56 40.24 -45.58
C GLU A 462 29.22 40.53 -46.94
N GLU A 463 29.55 39.49 -47.71
CA GLU A 463 30.14 39.57 -49.04
C GLU A 463 29.06 39.61 -50.17
N ASP A 464 27.77 39.58 -49.82
CA ASP A 464 26.65 39.73 -50.77
C ASP A 464 26.80 41.04 -51.60
N PRO A 465 26.93 40.96 -52.94
CA PRO A 465 27.11 42.12 -53.80
C PRO A 465 26.00 43.17 -53.73
N PHE A 466 24.85 42.87 -53.15
CA PHE A 466 23.73 43.79 -52.98
C PHE A 466 23.79 44.63 -51.69
N PHE A 467 24.77 44.42 -50.80
CA PHE A 467 25.01 45.32 -49.67
C PHE A 467 25.91 46.51 -50.05
N PRO A 468 25.56 47.75 -49.64
CA PRO A 468 26.33 48.94 -49.96
C PRO A 468 27.70 48.91 -49.27
N ARG A 469 28.77 48.83 -50.07
CA ARG A 469 30.14 48.71 -49.58
C ARG A 469 30.64 50.01 -48.92
N THR A 470 30.85 49.93 -47.61
CA THR A 470 31.89 50.65 -46.84
C THR A 470 31.97 52.19 -46.84
N ASN A 471 30.95 52.97 -47.24
CA ASN A 471 30.96 54.41 -46.90
C ASN A 471 29.62 55.15 -46.69
N ASP A 472 28.45 54.51 -46.80
CA ASP A 472 27.17 55.21 -46.59
C ASP A 472 26.75 55.26 -45.11
N SER A 473 27.44 56.11 -44.33
CA SER A 473 27.02 56.48 -42.96
C SER A 473 25.71 57.30 -42.91
N THR A 474 25.07 57.52 -44.06
CA THR A 474 23.87 58.37 -44.24
C THR A 474 22.62 57.61 -44.69
N ILE A 475 22.69 56.29 -44.92
CA ILE A 475 21.48 55.48 -45.09
C ILE A 475 21.00 55.05 -43.70
N PRO A 476 19.81 55.50 -43.23
CA PRO A 476 19.24 54.97 -42.00
C PRO A 476 18.96 53.47 -42.21
N VAL A 477 19.63 52.63 -41.42
CA VAL A 477 19.59 51.15 -41.53
C VAL A 477 18.26 50.62 -40.97
N ASP A 478 17.16 51.02 -41.59
CA ASP A 478 15.81 50.52 -41.34
C ASP A 478 14.89 50.71 -42.57
N ILE A 479 15.12 49.95 -43.64
CA ILE A 479 14.17 49.84 -44.76
C ILE A 479 13.09 48.76 -44.48
N TYR A 480 13.39 47.78 -43.63
CA TYR A 480 12.58 46.57 -43.50
C TYR A 480 11.99 46.28 -42.11
N GLY A 481 12.14 47.18 -41.12
CA GLY A 481 11.47 47.10 -39.83
C GLY A 481 11.76 45.82 -39.03
N THR A 482 12.82 45.09 -39.37
CA THR A 482 13.04 43.71 -38.88
C THR A 482 13.32 43.65 -37.38
N HIS A 483 13.81 44.75 -36.80
CA HIS A 483 13.97 44.92 -35.37
C HIS A 483 12.63 45.00 -34.61
N VAL A 484 11.53 45.41 -35.25
CA VAL A 484 10.18 45.51 -34.66
C VAL A 484 9.64 44.13 -34.26
N TYR A 485 10.04 43.08 -34.99
CA TYR A 485 9.59 41.70 -34.75
C TYR A 485 10.58 40.85 -33.95
N ASN A 486 11.72 41.40 -33.51
CA ASN A 486 12.73 40.67 -32.74
C ASN A 486 12.88 41.22 -31.30
N PRO A 487 12.35 40.53 -30.27
CA PRO A 487 12.48 40.96 -28.88
C PRO A 487 13.93 41.07 -28.36
N ARG A 488 14.90 40.41 -28.99
CA ARG A 488 16.32 40.46 -28.56
C ARG A 488 17.03 41.75 -28.99
N THR A 489 16.79 42.24 -30.21
CA THR A 489 17.43 43.48 -30.71
C THR A 489 16.94 44.71 -29.97
N ARG A 490 15.68 44.70 -29.48
CA ARG A 490 15.15 45.81 -28.67
C ARG A 490 15.92 46.06 -27.36
N LEU A 491 16.54 45.02 -26.77
CA LEU A 491 17.40 45.18 -25.59
C LEU A 491 18.86 45.51 -25.94
N ALA A 492 19.40 45.00 -27.05
CA ALA A 492 20.77 45.27 -27.45
C ALA A 492 20.96 46.76 -27.81
N ASN A 493 20.13 47.27 -28.71
CA ASN A 493 20.28 48.61 -29.26
C ASN A 493 20.05 49.75 -28.24
N SER A 494 19.47 49.46 -27.07
CA SER A 494 19.30 50.47 -26.00
C SER A 494 20.56 50.73 -25.18
N PHE A 495 21.63 49.92 -25.30
CA PHE A 495 22.86 50.09 -24.54
C PHE A 495 24.03 50.70 -25.32
N GLU A 496 24.00 50.68 -26.65
CA GLU A 496 25.22 50.89 -27.45
C GLU A 496 25.38 52.31 -28.02
N SER A 497 24.38 53.17 -27.88
CA SER A 497 24.46 54.58 -28.30
C SER A 497 25.15 55.47 -27.25
N THR A 498 26.36 55.10 -26.79
CA THR A 498 27.20 55.94 -25.91
C THR A 498 28.71 55.65 -26.05
N SER A 499 29.32 55.90 -27.23
CA SER A 499 30.72 56.36 -27.29
C SER A 499 31.19 56.89 -28.66
N ASN A 500 31.65 58.14 -28.65
CA ASN A 500 32.83 58.70 -29.33
C ASN A 500 33.06 58.59 -30.85
N HIS A 501 33.02 59.78 -31.47
CA HIS A 501 33.67 60.18 -32.72
C HIS A 501 35.18 59.85 -32.83
N ILE A 502 35.69 59.68 -34.05
CA ILE A 502 36.73 60.52 -34.72
C ILE A 502 36.96 60.02 -36.18
N PRO A 503 37.08 60.89 -37.20
CA PRO A 503 37.21 60.49 -38.62
C PRO A 503 38.62 60.70 -39.23
N PRO A 504 38.97 59.98 -40.32
CA PRO A 504 40.04 60.36 -41.26
C PRO A 504 39.50 60.80 -42.63
N SER A 505 40.23 61.73 -43.28
CA SER A 505 39.82 62.47 -44.49
C SER A 505 40.25 61.83 -45.82
N THR A 506 39.87 62.51 -46.93
CA THR A 506 40.41 62.49 -48.31
C THR A 506 39.48 61.82 -49.34
N ALA A 507 39.12 62.37 -50.50
CA ALA A 507 38.87 63.71 -51.05
C ALA A 507 38.72 63.54 -52.59
N LEU A 508 37.85 64.34 -53.22
CA LEU A 508 37.77 64.63 -54.66
C LEU A 508 37.45 63.47 -55.65
N LEU A 509 36.26 63.53 -56.28
CA LEU A 509 36.14 64.16 -57.60
C LEU A 509 34.69 64.57 -57.92
N ASP A 510 34.54 65.56 -58.82
CA ASP A 510 33.28 66.26 -59.10
C ASP A 510 32.31 65.51 -60.03
N SER A 511 31.01 65.59 -59.71
CA SER A 511 30.08 66.45 -60.48
C SER A 511 28.67 66.38 -59.88
N ALA A 512 28.26 67.42 -59.15
CA ALA A 512 26.94 67.51 -58.54
C ALA A 512 25.86 67.91 -59.56
N GLY A 513 24.92 67.00 -59.83
CA GLY A 513 23.61 67.30 -60.43
C GLY A 513 22.52 66.70 -59.53
N PRO A 514 21.48 67.44 -59.13
CA PRO A 514 20.59 67.01 -58.04
C PRO A 514 19.73 65.80 -58.45
N SER A 515 20.04 64.64 -57.89
CA SER A 515 19.25 63.43 -58.00
C SER A 515 17.95 63.55 -57.21
N THR A 516 16.90 64.11 -57.81
CA THR A 516 15.56 64.01 -57.25
C THR A 516 15.09 62.54 -57.28
N PRO A 517 14.64 61.97 -56.15
CA PRO A 517 14.37 60.55 -56.04
C PRO A 517 13.18 60.11 -56.90
N LEU A 518 13.26 58.86 -57.38
CA LEU A 518 12.47 58.32 -58.50
C LEU A 518 10.93 58.43 -58.33
N TRP A 519 10.44 58.51 -57.10
CA TRP A 519 9.01 58.40 -56.76
C TRP A 519 8.22 59.71 -56.90
N GLN A 520 8.88 60.84 -57.15
CA GLN A 520 8.20 62.14 -57.29
C GLN A 520 7.82 62.50 -58.74
N ARG A 521 8.01 61.57 -59.70
CA ARG A 521 7.82 61.82 -61.14
C ARG A 521 6.39 61.60 -61.67
N GLY A 522 5.38 61.51 -60.78
CA GLY A 522 4.04 61.01 -61.14
C GLY A 522 2.84 61.89 -60.78
N ILE A 523 3.00 63.05 -60.13
CA ILE A 523 1.86 63.88 -59.67
C ILE A 523 2.07 65.35 -60.01
N GLY A 524 1.18 65.91 -60.82
CA GLY A 524 0.88 67.34 -60.83
C GLY A 524 1.36 68.14 -62.03
N ASP A 525 0.68 67.99 -63.16
CA ASP A 525 0.72 69.00 -64.23
C ASP A 525 -0.30 70.12 -63.91
N ARG A 526 0.07 71.06 -63.02
CA ARG A 526 -0.36 72.49 -63.05
C ARG A 526 0.18 73.35 -61.90
N THR A 527 1.09 74.25 -62.29
CA THR A 527 1.21 75.67 -61.86
C THR A 527 1.33 76.10 -60.39
N THR A 528 2.39 76.90 -60.18
CA THR A 528 2.50 78.10 -59.31
C THR A 528 2.61 77.96 -57.78
N THR A 529 3.88 77.88 -57.33
CA THR A 529 4.54 78.88 -56.46
C THR A 529 3.76 79.56 -55.32
N VAL A 530 4.15 79.30 -54.06
CA VAL A 530 4.47 80.32 -53.01
C VAL A 530 5.58 79.78 -52.09
N SER A 531 6.41 80.68 -51.56
CA SER A 531 7.66 80.45 -50.83
C SER A 531 7.55 80.21 -49.31
N ALA A 532 8.62 79.65 -48.75
CA ALA A 532 9.27 79.96 -47.45
C ALA A 532 8.53 79.72 -46.10
N GLY A 533 9.27 79.20 -45.11
CA GLY A 533 8.82 79.17 -43.70
C GLY A 533 9.63 78.23 -42.80
N ASN A 534 10.60 78.77 -42.07
CA ASN A 534 11.55 78.09 -41.17
C ASN A 534 10.93 77.30 -39.99
N ALA A 535 11.75 76.42 -39.38
CA ALA A 535 11.52 75.71 -38.11
C ALA A 535 11.23 76.66 -36.91
N PRO A 536 10.62 76.20 -35.78
CA PRO A 536 11.32 75.45 -34.72
C PRO A 536 10.39 74.49 -33.91
N PRO A 537 10.65 74.11 -32.63
CA PRO A 537 11.75 73.29 -32.11
C PRO A 537 11.27 72.03 -31.34
N ALA A 538 12.23 71.27 -30.78
CA ALA A 538 11.98 70.10 -29.95
C ALA A 538 11.43 70.42 -28.53
N VAL A 539 10.61 69.51 -28.00
CA VAL A 539 10.43 69.29 -26.55
C VAL A 539 10.38 67.79 -26.30
N GLY A 540 11.34 67.26 -25.53
CA GLY A 540 11.24 65.94 -24.94
C GLY A 540 10.83 66.03 -23.47
N SER A 541 10.08 65.06 -22.97
CA SER A 541 10.24 64.60 -21.59
C SER A 541 9.63 63.22 -21.37
N ASN A 542 10.35 62.38 -20.64
CA ASN A 542 9.81 61.16 -20.08
C ASN A 542 8.75 61.48 -19.01
N ARG A 543 7.67 60.69 -18.94
CA ARG A 543 7.30 59.98 -17.70
C ARG A 543 6.23 58.92 -17.90
N PHE A 544 6.56 57.73 -17.42
CA PHE A 544 5.63 56.75 -16.89
C PHE A 544 4.48 57.41 -16.11
N PHE A 545 3.25 56.95 -16.35
CA PHE A 545 2.27 56.80 -15.27
C PHE A 545 1.44 55.53 -15.48
N MET A 546 1.38 54.70 -14.44
CA MET A 546 0.51 53.53 -14.37
C MET A 546 -0.93 53.94 -14.07
N MET A 547 -1.85 53.06 -14.48
CA MET A 547 -3.16 52.78 -13.87
C MET A 547 -3.73 53.78 -12.85
N GLN A 548 -4.91 54.31 -13.14
CA GLN A 548 -5.96 54.36 -12.12
C GLN A 548 -7.34 54.06 -12.71
N ARG A 549 -8.20 53.46 -11.89
CA ARG A 549 -9.56 53.00 -12.24
C ARG A 549 -10.51 54.18 -12.44
N GLY A 550 -11.43 54.03 -13.40
CA GLY A 550 -12.82 54.46 -13.27
C GLY A 550 -13.67 53.20 -13.28
#